data_AF-X7YK09-F1
#
_entry.id   AF-X7YK09-F1
#
_cell.length_a   1.000
_cell.length_b   1.000
_cell.length_c   1.000
_cell.angle_alpha   90.00
_cell.angle_beta   90.00
_cell.angle_gamma   90.00
#
_symmetry.space_group_name_H-M   'P 1'
#
loop_
_entity.id
_entity.type
_entity.pdbx_description
1 polymer ?
#
loop_
_entity_poly.entity_id
_entity_poly.type
_entity_poly.pdbx_seq_one_letter_code
_entity_poly.pdbx_strand_id
1 'polypeptide(L)'
;METWQLRAKFAAALSAMYGAEVPAYTTLVEVSAQVNRDCLAHRPGAERLGSLARVTAERHGTIRVGSPAELAAVADLFAAFGMVPVGYYDLRTAASPIPVISTAFRPIDAEELARNPFRVFTSMLATRDRRFFDAGLRRRVEAFLARRQLFDPALIARARAVAADGGCDADEADEFVGRAVAAFALSREPIDRAWYDELSQVSAVAADIAGVASTHINHLTPRVLDIDELYRRMTARGVTMIDAIQGPPCTDGPAVLLRQTSFRALAEPRRFRLADGTIRKGTLRVRFGEVEARGVALTPKGRQRYDAAMAAADPAQVWLDYFPSTDAEMAAQGLAYYRGGDPSKPVVYEDFLPASAAGIFRSNLDSDAEAAQVADDSQYSVEWLAGAIDRAIYDPYALYEAHAQEGPHDPAEHRAITRPGAPGTRCYRRRYLARRAGRTRAAGAHTGDRRGAIHRGGNHAHPRRSCDRCCSTSLFDVARHTGAGARRIGGPIGSTTFRAQIRPCHAGHRRGRQDHLRGAGRGAGDDRHLPVRRRLVPSAVRPHHRLRAAGHRLMETWHPLGVVGVITAFNFPVAVWAWNTAVALVCGDAVVWKPSELTPVTALACQALIAQAAAAVGAPPR
;
A
#
# COMPACT_ATOMS: atom_id res chain seq x y z
N MET A 1 -25.97 20.67 11.75
CA MET A 1 -25.21 19.99 10.68
C MET A 1 -25.57 18.51 10.70
N GLU A 2 -26.00 18.00 9.55
CA GLU A 2 -26.31 16.57 9.39
C GLU A 2 -25.04 15.72 9.39
N THR A 3 -25.19 14.44 9.72
CA THR A 3 -24.10 13.48 9.81
C THR A 3 -23.18 13.42 8.59
N TRP A 4 -23.72 13.43 7.36
CA TRP A 4 -22.90 13.41 6.15
C TRP A 4 -22.05 14.68 5.97
N GLN A 5 -22.53 15.84 6.46
CA GLN A 5 -21.80 17.10 6.43
C GLN A 5 -20.65 17.08 7.43
N LEU A 6 -20.90 16.53 8.64
CA LEU A 6 -19.86 16.29 9.64
C LEU A 6 -18.79 15.36 9.09
N ARG A 7 -19.19 14.26 8.42
CA ARG A 7 -18.26 13.32 7.78
C ARG A 7 -17.42 13.98 6.69
N ALA A 8 -18.03 14.79 5.83
CA ALA A 8 -17.30 15.53 4.80
C ALA A 8 -16.29 16.51 5.41
N LYS A 9 -16.69 17.22 6.48
CA LYS A 9 -15.82 18.14 7.22
C LYS A 9 -14.66 17.42 7.90
N PHE A 10 -14.94 16.28 8.53
CA PHE A 10 -13.92 15.40 9.12
C PHE A 10 -12.93 14.89 8.07
N ALA A 11 -13.40 14.36 6.94
CA ALA A 11 -12.54 13.87 5.87
C ALA A 11 -11.63 14.97 5.29
N ALA A 12 -12.16 16.19 5.12
CA ALA A 12 -11.38 17.34 4.64
C ALA A 12 -10.34 17.80 5.67
N ALA A 13 -10.72 17.92 6.94
CA ALA A 13 -9.81 18.32 8.01
C ALA A 13 -8.70 17.26 8.25
N LEU A 14 -9.05 15.98 8.18
CA LEU A 14 -8.09 14.87 8.25
C LEU A 14 -7.12 14.90 7.07
N SER A 15 -7.61 15.19 5.86
CA SER A 15 -6.79 15.38 4.66
C SER A 15 -5.80 16.54 4.81
N ALA A 16 -6.23 17.66 5.40
CA ALA A 16 -5.37 18.81 5.64
C ALA A 16 -4.28 18.49 6.68
N MET A 17 -4.65 17.85 7.79
CA MET A 17 -3.71 17.40 8.82
C MET A 17 -2.69 16.42 8.23
N TYR A 18 -3.13 15.40 7.51
CA TYR A 18 -2.25 14.39 6.92
C TYR A 18 -1.31 15.00 5.87
N GLY A 19 -1.79 15.95 5.05
CA GLY A 19 -0.95 16.68 4.09
C GLY A 19 0.12 17.56 4.75
N ALA A 20 -0.17 18.13 5.92
CA ALA A 20 0.83 18.87 6.70
C ALA A 20 1.90 17.94 7.31
N GLU A 21 1.51 16.72 7.70
CA GLU A 21 2.43 15.71 8.24
C GLU A 21 3.24 15.00 7.14
N VAL A 22 2.65 14.81 5.96
CA VAL A 22 3.23 14.05 4.83
C VAL A 22 3.12 14.87 3.54
N PRO A 23 4.09 15.75 3.23
CA PRO A 23 4.00 16.65 2.07
C PRO A 23 3.79 15.95 0.71
N ALA A 24 4.31 14.73 0.54
CA ALA A 24 4.10 13.94 -0.67
C ALA A 24 2.63 13.55 -0.91
N TYR A 25 1.80 13.50 0.15
CA TYR A 25 0.36 13.30 0.02
C TYR A 25 -0.31 14.50 -0.65
N THR A 26 0.11 15.72 -0.38
CA THR A 26 -0.42 16.92 -1.04
C THR A 26 -0.19 16.85 -2.55
N THR A 27 1.03 16.47 -2.97
CA THR A 27 1.33 16.22 -4.39
C THR A 27 0.46 15.11 -4.98
N LEU A 28 0.22 14.02 -4.24
CA LEU A 28 -0.67 12.96 -4.69
C LEU A 28 -2.10 13.47 -4.94
N VAL A 29 -2.66 14.25 -4.01
CA VAL A 29 -4.02 14.81 -4.15
C VAL A 29 -4.12 15.73 -5.36
N GLU A 30 -3.12 16.59 -5.58
CA GLU A 30 -3.04 17.48 -6.74
C GLU A 30 -3.00 16.70 -8.06
N VAL A 31 -2.13 15.67 -8.14
CA VAL A 31 -2.00 14.83 -9.33
C VAL A 31 -3.28 14.04 -9.57
N SER A 32 -3.90 13.50 -8.52
CA SER A 32 -5.19 12.78 -8.61
C SER A 32 -6.29 13.67 -9.18
N ALA A 33 -6.40 14.91 -8.67
CA ALA A 33 -7.38 15.88 -9.17
C ALA A 33 -7.15 16.23 -10.65
N GLN A 34 -5.89 16.38 -11.08
CA GLN A 34 -5.58 16.64 -12.48
C GLN A 34 -5.90 15.43 -13.38
N VAL A 35 -5.55 14.21 -12.96
CA VAL A 35 -5.85 12.98 -13.72
C VAL A 35 -7.35 12.81 -13.87
N ASN A 36 -8.14 13.07 -12.83
CA ASN A 36 -9.60 12.96 -12.89
C ASN A 36 -10.21 13.95 -13.88
N ARG A 37 -9.78 15.22 -13.86
CA ARG A 37 -10.22 16.22 -14.84
C ARG A 37 -9.85 15.82 -16.27
N ASP A 38 -8.63 15.37 -16.49
CA ASP A 38 -8.17 14.97 -17.82
C ASP A 38 -8.91 13.72 -18.31
N CYS A 39 -9.15 12.74 -17.44
CA CYS A 39 -9.90 11.53 -17.78
C CYS A 39 -11.32 11.88 -18.26
N LEU A 40 -12.00 12.78 -17.56
CA LEU A 40 -13.35 13.24 -17.96
C LEU A 40 -13.38 13.96 -19.29
N ALA A 41 -12.34 14.74 -19.60
CA ALA A 41 -12.26 15.44 -20.88
C ALA A 41 -12.09 14.49 -22.08
N HIS A 42 -11.53 13.29 -21.87
CA HIS A 42 -11.14 12.37 -22.95
C HIS A 42 -11.89 11.03 -22.96
N ARG A 43 -12.61 10.66 -21.89
CA ARG A 43 -13.37 9.40 -21.80
C ARG A 43 -14.86 9.65 -21.52
N PRO A 44 -15.72 9.53 -22.54
CA PRO A 44 -17.17 9.56 -22.35
C PRO A 44 -17.62 8.52 -21.32
N GLY A 45 -18.52 8.91 -20.41
CA GLY A 45 -19.06 8.01 -19.39
C GLY A 45 -18.15 7.75 -18.18
N ALA A 46 -17.04 8.46 -18.02
CA ALA A 46 -16.14 8.29 -16.86
C ALA A 46 -16.78 8.58 -15.50
N GLU A 47 -17.92 9.29 -15.46
CA GLU A 47 -18.69 9.56 -14.23
C GLU A 47 -19.66 8.44 -13.83
N ARG A 48 -19.80 7.37 -14.62
CA ARG A 48 -20.74 6.27 -14.32
C ARG A 48 -20.49 5.59 -12.96
N LEU A 49 -19.26 5.69 -12.45
CA LEU A 49 -18.85 5.17 -11.14
C LEU A 49 -18.69 6.29 -10.08
N GLY A 50 -19.22 7.48 -10.34
CA GLY A 50 -19.22 8.64 -9.44
C GLY A 50 -18.95 9.96 -10.18
N SER A 51 -19.67 11.02 -9.80
CA SER A 51 -19.41 12.37 -10.30
C SER A 51 -18.01 12.85 -9.94
N LEU A 52 -17.47 13.81 -10.70
CA LEU A 52 -16.16 14.41 -10.41
C LEU A 52 -16.09 14.95 -8.97
N ALA A 53 -17.14 15.62 -8.51
CA ALA A 53 -17.20 16.16 -7.15
C ALA A 53 -17.08 15.05 -6.09
N ARG A 54 -17.79 13.92 -6.29
CA ARG A 54 -17.67 12.75 -5.41
C ARG A 54 -16.26 12.18 -5.46
N VAL A 55 -15.72 11.91 -6.65
CA VAL A 55 -14.41 11.27 -6.83
C VAL A 55 -13.28 12.14 -6.26
N THR A 56 -13.34 13.45 -6.42
CA THR A 56 -12.34 14.38 -5.85
C THR A 56 -12.44 14.49 -4.33
N ALA A 57 -13.63 14.39 -3.75
CA ALA A 57 -13.83 14.38 -2.30
C ALA A 57 -13.51 13.01 -1.65
N GLU A 58 -13.68 11.94 -2.42
CA GLU A 58 -13.58 10.56 -1.98
C GLU A 58 -12.18 10.19 -1.51
N ARG A 59 -12.14 9.67 -0.29
CA ARG A 59 -10.93 9.21 0.39
C ARG A 59 -11.25 7.99 1.23
N HIS A 60 -10.24 7.16 1.49
CA HIS A 60 -10.28 6.28 2.64
C HIS A 60 -9.06 6.48 3.52
N GLY A 61 -9.25 6.44 4.85
CA GLY A 61 -8.16 6.41 5.81
C GLY A 61 -7.94 5.00 6.34
N THR A 62 -6.77 4.76 6.95
CA THR A 62 -6.53 3.52 7.69
C THR A 62 -5.91 3.80 9.04
N ILE A 63 -6.45 3.16 10.07
CA ILE A 63 -6.01 3.31 11.46
C ILE A 63 -5.81 1.94 12.10
N ARG A 64 -5.06 1.94 13.20
CA ARG A 64 -4.79 0.72 13.95
C ARG A 64 -5.00 0.95 15.44
N VAL A 65 -5.53 -0.05 16.11
CA VAL A 65 -5.80 -0.09 17.54
C VAL A 65 -5.33 -1.43 18.12
N GLY A 66 -5.11 -1.48 19.43
CA GLY A 66 -4.54 -2.64 20.11
C GLY A 66 -5.54 -3.49 20.87
N SER A 67 -6.69 -2.93 21.27
CA SER A 67 -7.63 -3.63 22.15
C SER A 67 -9.10 -3.53 21.70
N PRO A 68 -9.97 -4.45 22.19
CA PRO A 68 -11.41 -4.37 21.97
C PRO A 68 -12.03 -3.05 22.43
N ALA A 69 -11.58 -2.53 23.58
CA ALA A 69 -12.09 -1.28 24.14
C ALA A 69 -11.73 -0.07 23.25
N GLU A 70 -10.50 -0.06 22.71
CA GLU A 70 -10.09 0.96 21.75
C GLU A 70 -10.88 0.88 20.45
N LEU A 71 -11.16 -0.33 19.95
CA LEU A 71 -11.99 -0.52 18.75
C LEU A 71 -13.45 -0.10 18.98
N ALA A 72 -14.01 -0.36 20.16
CA ALA A 72 -15.33 0.11 20.55
C ALA A 72 -15.41 1.64 20.58
N ALA A 73 -14.37 2.30 21.13
CA ALA A 73 -14.26 3.76 21.11
C ALA A 73 -14.19 4.33 19.68
N VAL A 74 -13.44 3.67 18.79
CA VAL A 74 -13.45 4.01 17.35
C VAL A 74 -14.85 3.89 16.76
N ALA A 75 -15.58 2.82 17.07
CA ALA A 75 -16.91 2.62 16.56
C ALA A 75 -17.90 3.70 17.05
N ASP A 76 -17.77 4.13 18.30
CA ASP A 76 -18.55 5.25 18.85
C ASP A 76 -18.20 6.59 18.18
N LEU A 77 -16.90 6.85 17.97
CA LEU A 77 -16.43 8.06 17.30
C LEU A 77 -16.95 8.13 15.86
N PHE A 78 -16.84 7.04 15.10
CA PHE A 78 -17.27 6.99 13.71
C PHE A 78 -18.79 6.94 13.52
N ALA A 79 -19.55 6.46 14.51
CA ALA A 79 -21.00 6.57 14.49
C ALA A 79 -21.48 8.03 14.43
N ALA A 80 -20.78 8.98 15.05
CA ALA A 80 -21.09 10.41 14.97
C ALA A 80 -20.98 10.97 13.54
N PHE A 81 -20.21 10.30 12.69
CA PHE A 81 -20.03 10.61 11.27
C PHE A 81 -20.84 9.67 10.37
N GLY A 82 -21.78 8.89 10.91
CA GLY A 82 -22.71 8.05 10.13
C GLY A 82 -22.04 6.83 9.54
N MET A 83 -20.91 6.43 10.13
CA MET A 83 -20.10 5.33 9.66
C MET A 83 -20.31 4.14 10.58
N VAL A 84 -20.64 3.00 9.97
CA VAL A 84 -20.89 1.74 10.66
C VAL A 84 -19.87 0.69 10.22
N PRO A 85 -19.57 -0.33 11.04
CA PRO A 85 -18.61 -1.36 10.66
C PRO A 85 -19.20 -2.30 9.60
N VAL A 86 -18.50 -2.42 8.47
CA VAL A 86 -18.87 -3.25 7.32
C VAL A 86 -17.72 -4.19 6.99
N GLY A 87 -18.07 -5.46 6.82
CA GLY A 87 -17.12 -6.53 6.50
C GLY A 87 -16.21 -6.92 7.66
N TYR A 88 -15.70 -8.14 7.59
CA TYR A 88 -14.72 -8.71 8.49
C TYR A 88 -13.52 -9.18 7.67
N TYR A 89 -12.32 -8.73 8.05
CA TYR A 89 -11.09 -9.03 7.35
C TYR A 89 -10.12 -9.67 8.33
N ASP A 90 -9.76 -10.93 8.08
CA ASP A 90 -8.79 -11.64 8.88
C ASP A 90 -7.44 -11.66 8.15
N LEU A 91 -6.51 -10.79 8.55
CA LEU A 91 -5.21 -10.68 7.88
C LEU A 91 -4.22 -11.73 8.41
N ARG A 92 -4.60 -12.49 9.44
CA ARG A 92 -3.79 -13.56 10.03
C ARG A 92 -3.81 -14.83 9.18
N THR A 93 -4.71 -14.91 8.22
CA THR A 93 -4.85 -16.02 7.26
C THR A 93 -4.27 -15.68 5.88
N ALA A 94 -3.66 -14.50 5.71
CA ALA A 94 -3.01 -14.12 4.47
C ALA A 94 -1.74 -14.96 4.22
N ALA A 95 -1.27 -15.02 2.97
CA ALA A 95 -0.06 -15.77 2.60
C ALA A 95 1.19 -15.29 3.36
N SER A 96 1.29 -13.98 3.66
CA SER A 96 2.20 -13.41 4.65
C SER A 96 1.32 -12.90 5.81
N PRO A 97 1.19 -13.67 6.89
CA PRO A 97 0.26 -13.36 7.98
C PRO A 97 0.61 -12.06 8.72
N ILE A 98 -0.40 -11.26 9.04
CA ILE A 98 -0.27 -10.07 9.87
C ILE A 98 -1.14 -10.26 11.12
N PRO A 99 -0.66 -9.93 12.34
CA PRO A 99 -1.37 -10.23 13.58
C PRO A 99 -2.55 -9.30 13.88
N VAL A 100 -3.43 -9.08 12.90
CA VAL A 100 -4.58 -8.17 13.03
C VAL A 100 -5.85 -8.74 12.41
N ILE A 101 -6.98 -8.36 12.99
CA ILE A 101 -8.31 -8.49 12.40
C ILE A 101 -8.90 -7.10 12.19
N SER A 102 -9.73 -6.92 11.18
CA SER A 102 -10.16 -5.58 10.75
C SER A 102 -11.62 -5.53 10.32
N THR A 103 -12.16 -4.31 10.31
CA THR A 103 -13.44 -3.95 9.68
C THR A 103 -13.31 -2.56 9.02
N ALA A 104 -14.23 -2.22 8.12
CA ALA A 104 -14.27 -0.90 7.51
C ALA A 104 -15.44 -0.08 8.07
N PHE A 105 -15.16 1.07 8.66
CA PHE A 105 -16.20 2.02 9.05
C PHE A 105 -16.56 2.88 7.83
N ARG A 106 -17.84 2.88 7.43
CA ARG A 106 -18.31 3.66 6.29
C ARG A 106 -19.83 3.93 6.34
N PRO A 107 -20.34 4.94 5.63
CA PRO A 107 -21.77 5.04 5.40
C PRO A 107 -22.28 3.86 4.55
N ILE A 108 -23.55 3.52 4.74
CA ILE A 108 -24.20 2.40 4.05
C ILE A 108 -25.42 2.83 3.23
N ASP A 109 -25.91 4.04 3.44
CA ASP A 109 -26.99 4.62 2.65
C ASP A 109 -26.46 5.12 1.29
N ALA A 110 -27.22 4.86 0.21
CA ALA A 110 -26.80 5.16 -1.15
C ALA A 110 -26.69 6.67 -1.42
N GLU A 111 -27.58 7.49 -0.85
CA GLU A 111 -27.50 8.95 -0.98
C GLU A 111 -26.32 9.51 -0.20
N GLU A 112 -26.09 9.00 1.01
CA GLU A 112 -24.95 9.37 1.84
C GLU A 112 -23.61 9.02 1.18
N LEU A 113 -23.51 7.85 0.54
CA LEU A 113 -22.34 7.43 -0.25
C LEU A 113 -22.15 8.31 -1.50
N ALA A 114 -23.24 8.78 -2.11
CA ALA A 114 -23.19 9.72 -3.22
C ALA A 114 -22.67 11.10 -2.80
N ARG A 115 -23.04 11.58 -1.59
CA ARG A 115 -22.61 12.86 -1.03
C ARG A 115 -21.17 12.81 -0.51
N ASN A 116 -20.84 11.82 0.32
CA ASN A 116 -19.51 11.65 0.87
C ASN A 116 -19.24 10.19 1.27
N PRO A 117 -18.47 9.43 0.46
CA PRO A 117 -18.16 8.03 0.72
C PRO A 117 -16.89 7.84 1.57
N PHE A 118 -16.62 8.74 2.52
CA PHE A 118 -15.43 8.58 3.36
C PHE A 118 -15.49 7.29 4.18
N ARG A 119 -14.37 6.54 4.16
CA ARG A 119 -14.22 5.22 4.78
C ARG A 119 -12.99 5.18 5.65
N VAL A 120 -13.01 4.39 6.72
CA VAL A 120 -11.81 4.10 7.51
C VAL A 120 -11.66 2.60 7.73
N PHE A 121 -10.62 2.01 7.15
CA PHE A 121 -10.22 0.64 7.45
C PHE A 121 -9.53 0.62 8.82
N THR A 122 -10.10 -0.12 9.77
CA THR A 122 -9.62 -0.15 11.15
C THR A 122 -9.17 -1.56 11.51
N SER A 123 -7.89 -1.70 11.83
CA SER A 123 -7.29 -2.95 12.25
C SER A 123 -7.09 -2.99 13.76
N MET A 124 -7.42 -4.10 14.40
CA MET A 124 -7.15 -4.36 15.80
C MET A 124 -6.12 -5.49 15.94
N LEU A 125 -5.14 -5.30 16.83
CA LEU A 125 -4.14 -6.32 17.14
C LEU A 125 -4.79 -7.59 17.71
N ALA A 126 -4.42 -8.74 17.17
CA ALA A 126 -4.95 -10.04 17.53
C ALA A 126 -4.11 -10.70 18.63
N THR A 127 -4.04 -10.09 19.82
CA THR A 127 -3.11 -10.50 20.91
C THR A 127 -3.29 -11.93 21.43
N ARG A 128 -4.48 -12.52 21.24
CA ARG A 128 -4.79 -13.91 21.62
C ARG A 128 -4.19 -14.96 20.69
N ASP A 129 -3.72 -14.56 19.51
CA ASP A 129 -3.16 -15.48 18.54
C ASP A 129 -1.73 -15.88 18.94
N ARG A 130 -1.59 -17.11 19.43
CA ARG A 130 -0.34 -17.65 19.97
C ARG A 130 0.74 -17.85 18.91
N ARG A 131 0.40 -17.78 17.63
CA ARG A 131 1.37 -17.80 16.54
C ARG A 131 2.26 -16.56 16.54
N PHE A 132 1.78 -15.45 17.11
CA PHE A 132 2.49 -14.17 17.16
C PHE A 132 2.83 -13.73 18.60
N PHE A 133 1.98 -14.08 19.57
CA PHE A 133 2.16 -13.66 20.96
C PHE A 133 2.16 -14.85 21.90
N ASP A 134 3.34 -15.23 22.39
CA ASP A 134 3.42 -16.17 23.50
C ASP A 134 2.76 -15.60 24.77
N ALA A 135 2.54 -16.44 25.79
CA ALA A 135 1.84 -16.03 27.01
C ALA A 135 2.53 -14.88 27.75
N GLY A 136 3.86 -14.82 27.73
CA GLY A 136 4.65 -13.79 28.38
C GLY A 136 4.58 -12.46 27.63
N LEU A 137 4.77 -12.47 26.31
CA LEU A 137 4.66 -11.29 25.46
C LEU A 137 3.23 -10.75 25.45
N ARG A 138 2.22 -11.63 25.28
CA ARG A 138 0.79 -11.26 25.31
C ARG A 138 0.46 -10.47 26.58
N ARG A 139 0.85 -10.96 27.75
CA ARG A 139 0.57 -10.29 29.03
C ARG A 139 1.20 -8.89 29.10
N ARG A 140 2.41 -8.71 28.57
CA ARG A 140 3.08 -7.40 28.54
C ARG A 140 2.42 -6.43 27.55
N VAL A 141 2.06 -6.93 26.36
CA VAL A 141 1.30 -6.16 25.36
C VAL A 141 -0.04 -5.71 25.94
N GLU A 142 -0.83 -6.62 26.50
CA GLU A 142 -2.13 -6.29 27.09
C GLU A 142 -1.99 -5.31 28.27
N ALA A 143 -0.96 -5.46 29.11
CA ALA A 143 -0.69 -4.51 30.20
C ALA A 143 -0.28 -3.12 29.69
N PHE A 144 0.47 -3.03 28.59
CA PHE A 144 0.80 -1.76 27.94
C PHE A 144 -0.47 -1.09 27.40
N LEU A 145 -1.28 -1.84 26.64
CA LEU A 145 -2.51 -1.34 26.03
C LEU A 145 -3.55 -0.91 27.07
N ALA A 146 -3.65 -1.61 28.20
CA ALA A 146 -4.58 -1.25 29.27
C ALA A 146 -4.23 0.06 30.00
N ARG A 147 -2.98 0.53 29.91
CA ARG A 147 -2.52 1.76 30.58
C ARG A 147 -2.62 3.01 29.72
N ARG A 148 -2.71 2.86 28.39
CA ARG A 148 -2.81 4.02 27.49
C ARG A 148 -4.25 4.41 27.25
N GLN A 149 -4.46 5.66 26.86
CA GLN A 149 -5.76 6.19 26.49
C GLN A 149 -5.65 6.86 25.13
N LEU A 150 -6.19 6.21 24.09
CA LEU A 150 -6.14 6.74 22.73
C LEU A 150 -7.12 7.89 22.48
N PHE A 151 -8.31 7.81 23.09
CA PHE A 151 -9.39 8.76 22.89
C PHE A 151 -9.79 9.39 24.21
N ASP A 152 -10.00 10.69 24.20
CA ASP A 152 -10.58 11.41 25.32
C ASP A 152 -12.01 10.89 25.62
N PRO A 153 -12.31 10.42 26.84
CA PRO A 153 -13.64 9.95 27.21
C PRO A 153 -14.75 10.97 26.96
N ALA A 154 -14.47 12.27 27.12
CA ALA A 154 -15.44 13.33 26.83
C ALA A 154 -15.73 13.46 25.33
N LEU A 155 -14.72 13.25 24.47
CA LEU A 155 -14.91 13.20 23.02
C LEU A 155 -15.79 12.02 22.62
N ILE A 156 -15.55 10.83 23.19
CA ILE A 156 -16.35 9.63 22.90
C ILE A 156 -17.79 9.79 23.40
N ALA A 157 -17.97 10.36 24.60
CA ALA A 157 -19.31 10.66 25.11
C ALA A 157 -20.06 11.64 24.19
N ARG A 158 -19.38 12.70 23.70
CA ARG A 158 -19.98 13.62 22.73
C ARG A 158 -20.31 12.92 21.42
N ALA A 159 -19.42 12.08 20.90
CA ALA A 159 -19.67 11.32 19.66
C ALA A 159 -20.93 10.44 19.76
N ARG A 160 -21.16 9.78 20.90
CA ARG A 160 -22.40 9.02 21.13
C ARG A 160 -23.64 9.90 21.09
N ALA A 161 -23.59 11.09 21.69
CA ALA A 161 -24.71 12.04 21.64
C ALA A 161 -24.98 12.51 20.21
N VAL A 162 -23.94 12.94 19.47
CA VAL A 162 -24.06 13.36 18.06
C VAL A 162 -24.62 12.24 17.18
N ALA A 163 -24.20 11.00 17.40
CA ALA A 163 -24.72 9.85 16.68
C ALA A 163 -26.20 9.58 16.99
N ALA A 164 -26.62 9.74 18.25
CA ALA A 164 -28.01 9.56 18.66
C ALA A 164 -28.93 10.65 18.09
N ASP A 165 -28.43 11.88 17.99
CA ASP A 165 -29.17 13.04 17.49
C ASP A 165 -29.18 13.12 15.94
N GLY A 166 -28.35 12.33 15.25
CA GLY A 166 -28.22 12.35 13.79
C GLY A 166 -27.46 13.58 13.27
N GLY A 167 -26.65 14.20 14.12
CA GLY A 167 -25.93 15.44 13.82
C GLY A 167 -25.64 16.26 15.08
N CYS A 168 -25.13 17.47 14.88
CA CYS A 168 -24.92 18.45 15.96
C CYS A 168 -25.13 19.87 15.44
N ASP A 169 -25.19 20.84 16.34
CA ASP A 169 -25.26 22.25 15.96
C ASP A 169 -24.03 22.70 15.18
N ALA A 170 -24.22 23.67 14.27
CA ALA A 170 -23.15 24.12 13.39
C ALA A 170 -21.98 24.76 14.15
N ASP A 171 -22.29 25.48 15.23
CA ASP A 171 -21.30 26.17 16.07
C ASP A 171 -20.41 25.19 16.83
N GLU A 172 -20.92 24.00 17.16
CA GLU A 172 -20.18 22.95 17.87
C GLU A 172 -19.42 22.01 16.93
N ALA A 173 -19.81 21.98 15.64
CA ALA A 173 -19.28 21.04 14.67
C ALA A 173 -17.77 21.22 14.43
N ASP A 174 -17.28 22.47 14.40
CA ASP A 174 -15.86 22.77 14.22
C ASP A 174 -15.01 22.22 15.37
N GLU A 175 -15.44 22.46 16.61
CA GLU A 175 -14.72 21.98 17.80
C GLU A 175 -14.72 20.46 17.85
N PHE A 176 -15.89 19.83 17.65
CA PHE A 176 -16.02 18.38 17.66
C PHE A 176 -15.14 17.72 16.59
N VAL A 177 -15.19 18.22 15.34
CA VAL A 177 -14.35 17.71 14.25
C VAL A 177 -12.87 17.93 14.54
N GLY A 178 -12.49 19.10 15.06
CA GLY A 178 -11.11 19.41 15.41
C GLY A 178 -10.54 18.44 16.45
N ARG A 179 -11.30 18.13 17.50
CA ARG A 179 -10.92 17.16 18.53
C ARG A 179 -10.87 15.73 17.97
N ALA A 180 -11.82 15.35 17.11
CA ALA A 180 -11.82 14.04 16.46
C ALA A 180 -10.59 13.86 15.55
N VAL A 181 -10.22 14.86 14.76
CA VAL A 181 -9.05 14.82 13.89
C VAL A 181 -7.76 14.74 14.71
N ALA A 182 -7.66 15.51 15.79
CA ALA A 182 -6.49 15.52 16.67
C ALA A 182 -6.21 14.15 17.31
N ALA A 183 -7.22 13.30 17.51
CA ALA A 183 -7.04 11.93 18.02
C ALA A 183 -6.23 11.02 17.07
N PHE A 184 -6.11 11.40 15.80
CA PHE A 184 -5.34 10.66 14.78
C PHE A 184 -4.06 11.39 14.34
N ALA A 185 -3.73 12.50 15.00
CA ALA A 185 -2.52 13.24 14.74
C ALA A 185 -1.29 12.46 15.19
N LEU A 186 -0.17 12.70 14.52
CA LEU A 186 1.07 12.06 14.87
C LEU A 186 1.59 12.51 16.24
N SER A 187 1.79 11.56 17.16
CA SER A 187 2.42 11.85 18.45
C SER A 187 3.90 12.19 18.29
N ARG A 188 4.35 13.17 19.08
CA ARG A 188 5.77 13.52 19.22
C ARG A 188 6.43 12.76 20.38
N GLU A 189 5.68 12.02 21.18
CA GLU A 189 6.22 11.35 22.37
C GLU A 189 7.36 10.38 22.01
N PRO A 190 8.42 10.31 22.83
CA PRO A 190 9.50 9.35 22.61
C PRO A 190 9.00 7.91 22.73
N ILE A 191 9.29 7.10 21.71
CA ILE A 191 9.01 5.67 21.66
C ILE A 191 10.07 4.91 22.46
N ASP A 192 9.68 3.95 23.30
CA ASP A 192 10.65 3.06 23.95
C ASP A 192 11.33 2.18 22.90
N ARG A 193 12.65 2.33 22.74
CA ARG A 193 13.39 1.67 21.67
C ARG A 193 13.45 0.15 21.84
N ALA A 194 13.72 -0.33 23.04
CA ALA A 194 13.89 -1.75 23.29
C ALA A 194 12.56 -2.49 23.12
N TRP A 195 11.48 -1.90 23.63
CA TRP A 195 10.13 -2.43 23.47
C TRP A 195 9.67 -2.43 22.01
N TYR A 196 9.93 -1.34 21.28
CA TYR A 196 9.60 -1.26 19.85
C TYR A 196 10.37 -2.28 19.02
N ASP A 197 11.67 -2.44 19.27
CA ASP A 197 12.51 -3.42 18.56
C ASP A 197 12.05 -4.86 18.83
N GLU A 198 11.65 -5.19 20.07
CA GLU A 198 11.10 -6.50 20.43
C GLU A 198 9.80 -6.78 19.69
N LEU A 199 8.85 -5.85 19.69
CA LEU A 199 7.59 -6.00 18.95
C LEU A 199 7.81 -6.08 17.44
N SER A 200 8.85 -5.42 16.93
CA SER A 200 9.19 -5.46 15.50
C SER A 200 9.66 -6.85 15.07
N GLN A 201 10.20 -7.66 15.98
CA GLN A 201 10.52 -9.07 15.70
C GLN A 201 9.27 -9.93 15.50
N VAL A 202 8.14 -9.57 16.13
CA VAL A 202 6.85 -10.21 15.85
C VAL A 202 6.30 -9.71 14.52
N SER A 203 6.15 -8.39 14.41
CA SER A 203 5.72 -7.72 13.20
C SER A 203 5.88 -6.22 13.38
N ALA A 204 6.32 -5.51 12.33
CA ALA A 204 6.30 -4.05 12.31
C ALA A 204 4.89 -3.47 12.58
N VAL A 205 3.81 -4.18 12.22
CA VAL A 205 2.43 -3.77 12.58
C VAL A 205 2.19 -3.89 14.09
N ALA A 206 2.72 -4.92 14.75
CA ALA A 206 2.62 -5.06 16.20
C ALA A 206 3.40 -3.94 16.92
N ALA A 207 4.58 -3.57 16.43
CA ALA A 207 5.35 -2.45 16.96
C ALA A 207 4.66 -1.10 16.77
N ASP A 208 4.06 -0.88 15.60
CA ASP A 208 3.31 0.35 15.30
C ASP A 208 2.01 0.48 16.12
N ILE A 209 1.45 -0.65 16.58
CA ILE A 209 0.26 -0.65 17.43
C ILE A 209 0.64 -0.59 18.91
N ALA A 210 1.42 -1.55 19.40
CA ALA A 210 1.67 -1.76 20.82
C ALA A 210 2.99 -1.14 21.30
N GLY A 211 3.78 -0.53 20.42
CA GLY A 211 5.02 0.18 20.75
C GLY A 211 4.83 1.68 20.97
N VAL A 212 3.64 2.23 20.69
CA VAL A 212 3.35 3.66 20.76
C VAL A 212 2.13 3.93 21.65
N ALA A 213 2.10 5.10 22.30
CA ALA A 213 1.02 5.49 23.22
C ALA A 213 -0.20 6.13 22.53
N SER A 214 -0.11 6.43 21.23
CA SER A 214 -1.16 7.06 20.43
C SER A 214 -1.55 6.21 19.22
N THR A 215 -2.65 6.56 18.56
CA THR A 215 -2.96 6.06 17.21
C THR A 215 -2.76 7.18 16.19
N HIS A 216 -2.71 6.84 14.91
CA HIS A 216 -2.57 7.81 13.84
C HIS A 216 -3.10 7.29 12.51
N ILE A 217 -3.25 8.19 11.53
CA ILE A 217 -3.52 7.80 10.14
C ILE A 217 -2.28 7.15 9.53
N ASN A 218 -2.38 5.86 9.20
CA ASN A 218 -1.28 5.11 8.56
C ASN A 218 -1.09 5.55 7.12
N HIS A 219 -2.20 5.64 6.39
CA HIS A 219 -2.28 6.27 5.08
C HIS A 219 -3.69 6.84 4.86
N LEU A 220 -3.74 7.81 3.96
CA LEU A 220 -4.96 8.41 3.46
C LEU A 220 -4.92 8.32 1.94
N THR A 221 -5.93 7.71 1.36
CA THR A 221 -5.96 7.28 -0.03
C THR A 221 -6.99 8.09 -0.79
N PRO A 222 -6.61 8.97 -1.73
CA PRO A 222 -7.56 9.61 -2.63
C PRO A 222 -7.97 8.64 -3.75
N ARG A 223 -9.13 8.92 -4.36
CA ARG A 223 -9.60 8.18 -5.53
C ARG A 223 -9.15 8.83 -6.85
N VAL A 224 -8.79 7.99 -7.80
CA VAL A 224 -8.51 8.37 -9.19
C VAL A 224 -9.35 7.57 -10.18
N LEU A 225 -9.68 8.17 -11.33
CA LEU A 225 -10.39 7.52 -12.43
C LEU A 225 -9.45 6.70 -13.33
N ASP A 226 -8.18 7.05 -13.39
CA ASP A 226 -7.14 6.36 -14.16
C ASP A 226 -5.87 6.20 -13.32
N ILE A 227 -5.72 5.02 -12.71
CA ILE A 227 -4.59 4.73 -11.82
C ILE A 227 -3.28 4.55 -12.59
N ASP A 228 -3.33 4.11 -13.85
CA ASP A 228 -2.13 3.90 -14.68
C ASP A 228 -1.53 5.25 -15.10
N GLU A 229 -2.38 6.21 -15.49
CA GLU A 229 -1.94 7.56 -15.81
C GLU A 229 -1.42 8.31 -14.57
N LEU A 230 -2.05 8.11 -13.41
CA LEU A 230 -1.54 8.64 -12.16
C LEU A 230 -0.17 8.05 -11.79
N TYR A 231 -0.01 6.73 -11.90
CA TYR A 231 1.26 6.05 -11.66
C TYR A 231 2.37 6.66 -12.54
N ARG A 232 2.10 6.84 -13.84
CA ARG A 232 3.04 7.45 -14.78
C ARG A 232 3.40 8.89 -14.39
N ARG A 233 2.42 9.70 -14.00
CA ARG A 233 2.62 11.12 -13.61
C ARG A 233 3.37 11.28 -12.31
N MET A 234 3.14 10.40 -11.34
CA MET A 234 3.87 10.38 -10.07
C MET A 234 5.32 9.94 -10.29
N THR A 235 5.53 8.89 -11.07
CA THR A 235 6.88 8.43 -11.47
C THR A 235 7.67 9.53 -12.19
N ALA A 236 7.04 10.23 -13.13
CA ALA A 236 7.67 11.35 -13.86
C ALA A 236 8.06 12.53 -12.96
N ARG A 237 7.46 12.66 -11.78
CA ARG A 237 7.79 13.66 -10.76
C ARG A 237 8.87 13.18 -9.77
N GLY A 238 9.43 12.00 -10.01
CA GLY A 238 10.47 11.41 -9.16
C GLY A 238 9.94 10.74 -7.89
N VAL A 239 8.62 10.51 -7.78
CA VAL A 239 8.05 9.74 -6.67
C VAL A 239 8.28 8.26 -6.92
N THR A 240 8.92 7.57 -5.97
CA THR A 240 9.17 6.12 -6.05
C THR A 240 7.88 5.36 -5.76
N MET A 241 7.17 4.99 -6.82
CA MET A 241 6.03 4.09 -6.78
C MET A 241 6.47 2.66 -6.46
N ILE A 242 5.59 1.86 -5.87
CA ILE A 242 5.80 0.41 -5.74
C ILE A 242 5.51 -0.27 -7.09
N ASP A 243 6.35 -1.22 -7.49
CA ASP A 243 6.43 -1.75 -8.86
C ASP A 243 5.14 -2.39 -9.41
N ALA A 244 4.15 -2.69 -8.57
CA ALA A 244 2.91 -3.35 -8.99
C ALA A 244 1.65 -2.60 -8.53
N ILE A 245 0.72 -2.39 -9.47
CA ILE A 245 -0.67 -2.05 -9.15
C ILE A 245 -1.38 -3.34 -8.77
N GLN A 246 -1.96 -3.36 -7.57
CA GLN A 246 -2.67 -4.50 -7.02
C GLN A 246 -4.16 -4.44 -7.40
N GLY A 247 -4.83 -5.60 -7.38
CA GLY A 247 -6.21 -5.75 -7.82
C GLY A 247 -6.30 -6.38 -9.22
N PRO A 248 -7.44 -6.23 -9.92
CA PRO A 248 -7.60 -6.77 -11.26
C PRO A 248 -6.63 -6.11 -12.26
N PRO A 249 -6.29 -6.81 -13.35
CA PRO A 249 -5.49 -6.24 -14.43
C PRO A 249 -6.21 -5.05 -15.09
N CYS A 250 -5.45 -4.24 -15.82
CA CYS A 250 -6.03 -3.23 -16.70
C CYS A 250 -6.60 -3.94 -17.94
N THR A 251 -7.88 -3.73 -18.22
CA THR A 251 -8.60 -4.38 -19.34
C THR A 251 -9.56 -3.41 -20.00
N ASP A 252 -9.94 -3.68 -21.24
CA ASP A 252 -10.96 -2.89 -21.95
C ASP A 252 -12.39 -3.15 -21.44
N GLY A 253 -12.59 -4.20 -20.65
CA GLY A 253 -13.87 -4.53 -20.03
C GLY A 253 -14.22 -3.66 -18.80
N PRO A 254 -15.38 -3.91 -18.17
CA PRO A 254 -15.81 -3.15 -16.99
C PRO A 254 -14.79 -3.25 -15.86
N ALA A 255 -14.43 -2.12 -15.26
CA ALA A 255 -13.60 -2.10 -14.06
C ALA A 255 -14.36 -2.75 -12.90
N VAL A 256 -13.77 -3.78 -12.28
CA VAL A 256 -14.36 -4.51 -11.14
C VAL A 256 -13.62 -4.22 -9.85
N LEU A 257 -14.32 -4.25 -8.71
CA LEU A 257 -13.76 -4.07 -7.38
C LEU A 257 -12.91 -2.79 -7.27
N LEU A 258 -11.61 -2.91 -7.00
CA LEU A 258 -10.69 -1.78 -7.01
C LEU A 258 -9.30 -2.20 -7.48
N ARG A 259 -8.58 -1.24 -8.04
CA ARG A 259 -7.13 -1.29 -8.28
C ARG A 259 -6.46 -0.30 -7.36
N GLN A 260 -5.30 -0.64 -6.81
CA GLN A 260 -4.59 0.23 -5.88
C GLN A 260 -3.07 0.11 -6.00
N THR A 261 -2.38 1.18 -5.67
CA THR A 261 -0.92 1.21 -5.59
C THR A 261 -0.49 2.19 -4.51
N SER A 262 0.75 2.09 -4.08
CA SER A 262 1.33 2.99 -3.10
C SER A 262 2.68 3.50 -3.57
N PHE A 263 3.16 4.54 -2.89
CA PHE A 263 4.53 5.01 -3.03
C PHE A 263 5.18 5.10 -1.67
N ARG A 264 6.49 4.87 -1.67
CA ARG A 264 7.28 4.93 -0.45
C ARG A 264 7.29 6.38 0.07
N ALA A 265 6.60 6.66 1.17
CA ALA A 265 6.77 7.96 1.82
C ALA A 265 8.05 7.97 2.66
N LEU A 266 8.50 9.18 2.96
CA LEU A 266 9.81 9.50 3.51
C LEU A 266 10.05 8.82 4.87
N ALA A 267 11.33 8.57 5.19
CA ALA A 267 11.74 8.13 6.51
C ALA A 267 11.26 9.16 7.55
N GLU A 268 10.43 8.72 8.49
CA GLU A 268 9.68 9.61 9.34
C GLU A 268 10.47 9.90 10.62
N PRO A 269 10.83 11.17 10.91
CA PRO A 269 11.58 11.50 12.11
C PRO A 269 10.82 11.10 13.38
N ARG A 270 11.51 10.38 14.27
CA ARG A 270 10.98 9.93 15.56
C ARG A 270 11.96 10.20 16.67
N ARG A 271 11.42 10.31 17.88
CA ARG A 271 12.19 10.33 19.12
C ARG A 271 12.11 8.94 19.73
N PHE A 272 13.26 8.41 20.13
CA PHE A 272 13.36 7.14 20.82
C PHE A 272 13.96 7.37 22.20
N ARG A 273 13.37 6.76 23.21
CA ARG A 273 13.94 6.62 24.55
C ARG A 273 14.75 5.33 24.60
N LEU A 274 16.04 5.45 24.91
CA LEU A 274 16.95 4.32 25.09
C LEU A 274 16.86 3.80 26.54
N ALA A 275 17.44 2.62 26.78
CA ALA A 275 17.43 1.98 28.10
C ALA A 275 18.10 2.81 29.20
N ASP A 276 19.06 3.66 28.86
CA ASP A 276 19.72 4.61 29.76
C ASP A 276 18.89 5.88 30.03
N GLY A 277 17.66 5.95 29.51
CA GLY A 277 16.75 7.08 29.62
C GLY A 277 17.03 8.22 28.61
N THR A 278 18.12 8.14 27.84
CA THR A 278 18.46 9.17 26.86
C THR A 278 17.49 9.17 25.68
N ILE A 279 17.20 10.36 25.17
CA ILE A 279 16.36 10.53 23.98
C ILE A 279 17.25 10.76 22.77
N ARG A 280 17.06 9.94 21.73
CA ARG A 280 17.74 10.06 20.44
C ARG A 280 16.73 10.28 19.33
N LYS A 281 17.14 11.05 18.32
CA LYS A 281 16.40 11.13 17.06
C LYS A 281 16.73 9.88 16.24
N GLY A 282 15.71 9.26 15.68
CA GLY A 282 15.82 8.20 14.70
C GLY A 282 14.75 8.40 13.63
N THR A 283 14.58 7.39 12.79
CA THR A 283 13.51 7.36 11.80
C THR A 283 12.77 6.04 11.88
N LEU A 284 11.46 6.07 11.66
CA LEU A 284 10.69 4.88 11.36
C LEU A 284 10.22 4.93 9.90
N ARG A 285 10.14 3.79 9.24
CA ARG A 285 9.45 3.64 7.96
C ARG A 285 7.99 3.29 8.26
N VAL A 286 7.09 4.27 8.27
CA VAL A 286 5.72 4.00 8.74
C VAL A 286 4.64 4.50 7.80
N ARG A 287 4.90 5.56 7.02
CA ARG A 287 3.85 6.22 6.26
C ARG A 287 4.07 6.06 4.77
N PHE A 288 2.97 5.83 4.07
CA PHE A 288 2.92 5.66 2.62
C PHE A 288 1.79 6.55 2.11
N GLY A 289 1.94 7.05 0.89
CA GLY A 289 0.78 7.49 0.15
C GLY A 289 0.26 6.33 -0.66
N GLU A 290 -1.03 6.07 -0.56
CA GLU A 290 -1.73 5.07 -1.35
C GLU A 290 -2.73 5.80 -2.26
N VAL A 291 -3.07 5.20 -3.38
CA VAL A 291 -4.09 5.69 -4.32
C VAL A 291 -4.88 4.53 -4.88
N GLU A 292 -6.17 4.76 -5.11
CA GLU A 292 -7.08 3.73 -5.59
C GLU A 292 -7.95 4.19 -6.76
N ALA A 293 -8.29 3.25 -7.63
CA ALA A 293 -9.35 3.37 -8.61
C ALA A 293 -10.42 2.32 -8.34
N ARG A 294 -11.68 2.73 -8.24
CA ARG A 294 -12.81 1.86 -7.86
C ARG A 294 -13.73 1.60 -9.04
N GLY A 295 -14.04 0.32 -9.22
CA GLY A 295 -14.95 -0.26 -10.19
C GLY A 295 -16.31 -0.65 -9.61
N VAL A 296 -17.02 -1.53 -10.32
CA VAL A 296 -18.32 -2.08 -9.91
C VAL A 296 -18.15 -3.15 -8.82
N ALA A 297 -19.10 -3.19 -7.87
CA ALA A 297 -19.18 -4.23 -6.86
C ALA A 297 -19.60 -5.58 -7.48
N LEU A 298 -18.90 -6.65 -7.12
CA LEU A 298 -19.19 -8.00 -7.61
C LEU A 298 -20.19 -8.74 -6.72
N THR A 299 -21.02 -9.58 -7.32
CA THR A 299 -21.83 -10.57 -6.59
C THR A 299 -20.92 -11.68 -6.02
N PRO A 300 -21.40 -12.56 -5.13
CA PRO A 300 -20.62 -13.73 -4.70
C PRO A 300 -20.12 -14.59 -5.89
N LYS A 301 -20.94 -14.75 -6.94
CA LYS A 301 -20.56 -15.44 -8.17
C LYS A 301 -19.45 -14.70 -8.91
N GLY A 302 -19.57 -13.39 -9.07
CA GLY A 302 -18.50 -12.57 -9.67
C GLY A 302 -17.21 -12.63 -8.86
N ARG A 303 -17.31 -12.60 -7.53
CA ARG A 303 -16.15 -12.71 -6.65
C ARG A 303 -15.44 -14.05 -6.77
N GLN A 304 -16.18 -15.16 -6.86
CA GLN A 304 -15.59 -16.48 -7.08
C GLN A 304 -14.80 -16.53 -8.40
N ARG A 305 -15.31 -15.92 -9.47
CA ARG A 305 -14.59 -15.82 -10.75
C ARG A 305 -13.36 -14.92 -10.64
N TYR A 306 -13.47 -13.80 -9.93
CA TYR A 306 -12.33 -12.93 -9.62
C TYR A 306 -11.22 -13.71 -8.91
N ASP A 307 -11.55 -14.41 -7.82
CA ASP A 307 -10.55 -15.16 -7.05
C ASP A 307 -9.90 -16.27 -7.90
N ALA A 308 -10.66 -16.94 -8.78
CA ALA A 308 -10.14 -17.94 -9.70
C ALA A 308 -9.20 -17.34 -10.78
N ALA A 309 -9.56 -16.19 -11.38
CA ALA A 309 -8.72 -15.50 -12.34
C ALA A 309 -7.42 -15.00 -11.69
N MET A 310 -7.51 -14.43 -10.48
CA MET A 310 -6.36 -13.90 -9.74
C MET A 310 -5.42 -14.99 -9.21
N ALA A 311 -5.86 -16.25 -9.15
CA ALA A 311 -5.00 -17.38 -8.80
C ALA A 311 -4.07 -17.82 -9.94
N ALA A 312 -4.31 -17.35 -11.18
CA ALA A 312 -3.43 -17.63 -12.31
C ALA A 312 -2.08 -16.89 -12.16
N ALA A 313 -1.02 -17.45 -12.76
CA ALA A 313 0.31 -16.84 -12.74
C ALA A 313 0.34 -15.46 -13.44
N ASP A 314 -0.49 -15.29 -14.47
CA ASP A 314 -0.73 -14.01 -15.15
C ASP A 314 -2.25 -13.80 -15.32
N PRO A 315 -2.91 -13.12 -14.37
CA PRO A 315 -4.35 -12.88 -14.43
C PRO A 315 -4.80 -12.11 -15.67
N ALA A 316 -3.92 -11.31 -16.28
CA ALA A 316 -4.26 -10.53 -17.46
C ALA A 316 -4.49 -11.42 -18.70
N GLN A 317 -3.74 -12.51 -18.83
CA GLN A 317 -3.87 -13.43 -19.97
C GLN A 317 -5.16 -14.25 -19.95
N VAL A 318 -5.63 -14.60 -18.76
CA VAL A 318 -6.81 -15.45 -18.58
C VAL A 318 -8.08 -14.64 -18.31
N TRP A 319 -7.99 -13.32 -18.17
CA TRP A 319 -9.09 -12.50 -17.65
C TRP A 319 -10.41 -12.66 -18.42
N LEU A 320 -10.32 -12.71 -19.76
CA LEU A 320 -11.48 -12.85 -20.65
C LEU A 320 -12.17 -14.22 -20.54
N ASP A 321 -11.49 -15.23 -20.00
CA ASP A 321 -12.11 -16.54 -19.72
C ASP A 321 -13.08 -16.46 -18.53
N TYR A 322 -12.91 -15.46 -17.66
CA TYR A 322 -13.69 -15.30 -16.42
C TYR A 322 -14.67 -14.14 -16.48
N PHE A 323 -14.27 -13.01 -17.08
CA PHE A 323 -15.05 -11.79 -17.13
C PHE A 323 -15.39 -11.39 -18.57
N PRO A 324 -16.68 -11.14 -18.87
CA PRO A 324 -17.09 -10.59 -20.15
C PRO A 324 -16.61 -9.14 -20.33
N SER A 325 -16.58 -8.70 -21.58
CA SER A 325 -16.04 -7.39 -21.96
C SER A 325 -17.05 -6.24 -21.83
N THR A 326 -18.30 -6.51 -21.47
CA THR A 326 -19.34 -5.46 -21.37
C THR A 326 -20.16 -5.56 -20.07
N ASP A 327 -20.65 -4.42 -19.60
CA ASP A 327 -21.55 -4.37 -18.45
C ASP A 327 -22.89 -5.08 -18.69
N ALA A 328 -23.37 -5.10 -19.93
CA ALA A 328 -24.60 -5.80 -20.30
C ALA A 328 -24.45 -7.32 -20.06
N GLU A 329 -23.31 -7.89 -20.46
CA GLU A 329 -23.01 -9.30 -20.21
C GLU A 329 -22.72 -9.58 -18.74
N MET A 330 -22.03 -8.66 -18.04
CA MET A 330 -21.84 -8.75 -16.58
C MET A 330 -23.18 -8.82 -15.84
N ALA A 331 -24.13 -7.95 -16.20
CA ALA A 331 -25.47 -7.91 -15.63
C ALA A 331 -26.26 -9.18 -15.98
N ALA A 332 -26.28 -9.58 -17.26
CA ALA A 332 -26.99 -10.79 -17.71
C ALA A 332 -26.48 -12.07 -17.04
N GLN A 333 -25.18 -12.15 -16.76
CA GLN A 333 -24.59 -13.30 -16.07
C GLN A 333 -24.66 -13.21 -14.53
N GLY A 334 -25.17 -12.09 -13.98
CA GLY A 334 -25.27 -11.85 -12.54
C GLY A 334 -23.91 -11.78 -11.85
N LEU A 335 -22.89 -11.20 -12.50
CA LEU A 335 -21.52 -11.13 -11.98
C LEU A 335 -21.26 -9.87 -11.14
N ALA A 336 -22.00 -8.79 -11.40
CA ALA A 336 -21.86 -7.52 -10.70
C ALA A 336 -23.22 -6.90 -10.36
N TYR A 337 -23.22 -5.96 -9.43
CA TYR A 337 -24.41 -5.25 -8.98
C TYR A 337 -24.66 -3.99 -9.82
N TYR A 338 -25.89 -3.87 -10.33
CA TYR A 338 -26.37 -2.75 -11.13
C TYR A 338 -27.72 -2.27 -10.60
N ARG A 339 -27.91 -0.96 -10.48
CA ARG A 339 -29.16 -0.38 -9.94
C ARG A 339 -30.33 -0.66 -10.86
N GLY A 340 -31.37 -1.29 -10.34
CA GLY A 340 -32.53 -1.76 -11.12
C GLY A 340 -32.16 -2.74 -12.24
N GLY A 341 -30.99 -3.39 -12.17
CA GLY A 341 -30.45 -4.23 -13.25
C GLY A 341 -29.95 -3.46 -14.48
N ASP A 342 -29.89 -2.13 -14.44
CA ASP A 342 -29.48 -1.28 -15.56
C ASP A 342 -27.95 -1.27 -15.72
N PRO A 343 -27.38 -1.85 -16.80
CA PRO A 343 -25.92 -1.92 -17.01
C PRO A 343 -25.21 -0.55 -17.04
N SER A 344 -25.95 0.53 -17.32
CA SER A 344 -25.42 1.89 -17.30
C SER A 344 -25.21 2.46 -15.89
N LYS A 345 -25.81 1.82 -14.86
CA LYS A 345 -25.81 2.28 -13.46
C LYS A 345 -25.13 1.26 -12.54
N PRO A 346 -23.80 1.06 -12.67
CA PRO A 346 -23.07 0.16 -11.79
C PRO A 346 -23.13 0.62 -10.33
N VAL A 347 -23.31 -0.33 -9.40
CA VAL A 347 -23.12 -0.07 -7.97
C VAL A 347 -21.62 -0.06 -7.70
N VAL A 348 -21.09 1.07 -7.23
CA VAL A 348 -19.66 1.26 -6.98
C VAL A 348 -19.22 0.36 -5.83
N TYR A 349 -18.03 -0.23 -5.95
CA TYR A 349 -17.43 -0.99 -4.86
C TYR A 349 -16.89 -0.04 -3.77
N GLU A 350 -17.44 -0.15 -2.56
CA GLU A 350 -17.16 0.72 -1.40
C GLU A 350 -16.26 0.06 -0.34
N ASP A 351 -15.93 -1.21 -0.51
CA ASP A 351 -15.17 -2.01 0.45
C ASP A 351 -13.71 -2.22 0.01
N PHE A 352 -13.02 -3.19 0.61
CA PHE A 352 -11.59 -3.42 0.46
C PHE A 352 -11.28 -4.84 -0.01
N LEU A 353 -10.19 -5.03 -0.74
CA LEU A 353 -9.70 -6.34 -1.13
C LEU A 353 -8.89 -6.98 0.02
N PRO A 354 -9.28 -8.12 0.59
CA PRO A 354 -8.58 -8.71 1.74
C PRO A 354 -7.10 -9.05 1.45
N ALA A 355 -6.82 -9.70 0.32
CA ALA A 355 -5.45 -10.08 -0.07
C ALA A 355 -4.59 -8.85 -0.44
N SER A 356 -5.21 -7.82 -1.02
CA SER A 356 -4.50 -6.61 -1.41
C SER A 356 -4.22 -5.71 -0.22
N ALA A 357 -5.13 -5.64 0.77
CA ALA A 357 -4.85 -4.99 2.04
C ALA A 357 -3.59 -5.61 2.66
N ALA A 358 -3.53 -6.94 2.82
CA ALA A 358 -2.34 -7.63 3.32
C ALA A 358 -1.09 -7.40 2.46
N GLY A 359 -1.21 -7.37 1.13
CA GLY A 359 -0.12 -7.07 0.20
C GLY A 359 0.43 -5.65 0.35
N ILE A 360 -0.43 -4.66 0.57
CA ILE A 360 -0.02 -3.28 0.90
C ILE A 360 0.61 -3.24 2.28
N PHE A 361 -0.01 -3.86 3.30
CA PHE A 361 0.58 -3.96 4.62
C PHE A 361 2.00 -4.54 4.54
N ARG A 362 2.21 -5.62 3.76
CA ARG A 362 3.53 -6.22 3.51
C ARG A 362 4.49 -5.30 2.77
N SER A 363 4.06 -4.63 1.69
CA SER A 363 4.93 -3.71 0.95
C SER A 363 5.42 -2.53 1.80
N ASN A 364 4.75 -2.32 2.94
CA ASN A 364 5.09 -1.31 3.92
C ASN A 364 6.07 -1.81 5.01
N LEU A 365 6.49 -3.09 4.98
CA LEU A 365 7.40 -3.70 5.96
C LEU A 365 8.78 -4.02 5.35
N ASP A 366 9.82 -4.05 6.18
CA ASP A 366 11.20 -4.38 5.78
C ASP A 366 11.50 -5.90 5.82
N SER A 367 10.67 -6.69 6.52
CA SER A 367 10.79 -8.14 6.65
C SER A 367 9.42 -8.79 6.82
N ASP A 368 9.29 -10.04 6.38
CA ASP A 368 8.10 -10.85 6.65
C ASP A 368 7.99 -11.19 8.14
N ALA A 369 6.77 -11.34 8.63
CA ALA A 369 6.52 -11.85 9.97
C ALA A 369 6.63 -13.39 9.97
N GLU A 370 7.41 -13.95 10.90
CA GLU A 370 7.47 -15.40 11.10
C GLU A 370 6.41 -15.81 12.12
N ALA A 371 5.27 -16.31 11.65
CA ALA A 371 4.27 -16.91 12.52
C ALA A 371 4.74 -18.28 13.02
N ALA A 372 4.67 -18.52 14.33
CA ALA A 372 4.98 -19.83 14.89
C ALA A 372 4.00 -20.90 14.38
N GLN A 373 4.48 -22.14 14.19
CA GLN A 373 3.66 -23.27 13.74
C GLN A 373 2.81 -23.84 14.90
N VAL A 374 1.83 -23.06 15.34
CA VAL A 374 0.86 -23.44 16.39
C VAL A 374 -0.56 -23.30 15.81
N ALA A 375 -1.48 -24.16 16.23
CA ALA A 375 -2.89 -24.03 15.83
C ALA A 375 -3.49 -22.71 16.34
N ASP A 376 -4.33 -22.07 15.52
CA ASP A 376 -5.09 -20.89 15.94
C ASP A 376 -6.25 -21.30 16.85
N ASP A 377 -6.13 -21.03 18.15
CA ASP A 377 -7.15 -21.24 19.18
C ASP A 377 -7.77 -19.92 19.69
N SER A 378 -7.52 -18.81 18.99
CA SER A 378 -7.89 -17.46 19.44
C SER A 378 -9.39 -17.14 19.38
N GLN A 379 -10.15 -17.93 18.60
CA GLN A 379 -11.59 -17.78 18.37
C GLN A 379 -12.02 -16.43 17.77
N TYR A 380 -11.10 -15.70 17.14
CA TYR A 380 -11.48 -14.48 16.41
C TYR A 380 -12.41 -14.83 15.24
N SER A 381 -13.58 -14.21 15.25
CA SER A 381 -14.61 -14.35 14.23
C SER A 381 -15.39 -13.05 14.07
N VAL A 382 -16.24 -12.98 13.05
CA VAL A 382 -17.15 -11.84 12.87
C VAL A 382 -18.12 -11.70 14.05
N GLU A 383 -18.64 -12.80 14.60
CA GLU A 383 -19.48 -12.78 15.80
C GLU A 383 -18.72 -12.27 17.03
N TRP A 384 -17.49 -12.72 17.20
CA TRP A 384 -16.65 -12.26 18.30
C TRP A 384 -16.39 -10.75 18.17
N LEU A 385 -16.01 -10.28 16.98
CA LEU A 385 -15.72 -8.86 16.75
C LEU A 385 -16.96 -8.00 16.99
N ALA A 386 -18.13 -8.44 16.50
CA ALA A 386 -19.40 -7.78 16.73
C ALA A 386 -19.71 -7.63 18.22
N GLY A 387 -19.54 -8.71 19.00
CA GLY A 387 -19.73 -8.68 20.44
C GLY A 387 -18.69 -7.82 21.17
N ALA A 388 -17.44 -7.80 20.69
CA ALA A 388 -16.36 -7.02 21.27
C ALA A 388 -16.57 -5.51 21.20
N ILE A 389 -17.30 -5.03 20.19
CA ILE A 389 -17.60 -3.60 19.98
C ILE A 389 -19.07 -3.25 20.23
N ASP A 390 -19.89 -4.23 20.65
CA ASP A 390 -21.34 -4.12 20.84
C ASP A 390 -22.10 -3.56 19.62
N ARG A 391 -21.69 -3.96 18.41
CA ARG A 391 -22.30 -3.52 17.16
C ARG A 391 -22.32 -4.64 16.13
N ALA A 392 -23.39 -4.71 15.33
CA ALA A 392 -23.44 -5.63 14.20
C ALA A 392 -22.39 -5.23 13.15
N ILE A 393 -21.64 -6.22 12.65
CA ILE A 393 -20.80 -6.06 11.47
C ILE A 393 -21.68 -6.34 10.24
N TYR A 394 -21.86 -5.34 9.39
CA TYR A 394 -22.72 -5.47 8.21
C TYR A 394 -22.04 -6.33 7.14
N ASP A 395 -22.80 -7.20 6.49
CA ASP A 395 -22.36 -7.94 5.31
C ASP A 395 -22.39 -7.01 4.09
N PRO A 396 -21.24 -6.73 3.45
CA PRO A 396 -21.21 -5.87 2.27
C PRO A 396 -22.07 -6.40 1.12
N TYR A 397 -22.21 -7.71 0.93
CA TYR A 397 -23.01 -8.25 -0.17
C TYR A 397 -24.50 -7.93 -0.02
N ALA A 398 -25.02 -8.01 1.21
CA ALA A 398 -26.41 -7.65 1.49
C ALA A 398 -26.68 -6.15 1.23
N LEU A 399 -25.69 -5.28 1.50
CA LEU A 399 -25.79 -3.85 1.22
C LEU A 399 -25.79 -3.56 -0.29
N TYR A 400 -24.90 -4.19 -1.05
CA TYR A 400 -24.88 -4.02 -2.51
C TYR A 400 -26.14 -4.55 -3.18
N GLU A 401 -26.69 -5.65 -2.68
CA GLU A 401 -27.95 -6.17 -3.18
C GLU A 401 -29.11 -5.21 -2.89
N ALA A 402 -29.15 -4.58 -1.71
CA ALA A 402 -30.12 -3.53 -1.40
C ALA A 402 -29.98 -2.32 -2.35
N HIS A 403 -28.76 -1.82 -2.56
CA HIS A 403 -28.50 -0.71 -3.50
C HIS A 403 -28.83 -1.06 -4.95
N ALA A 404 -28.71 -2.33 -5.34
CA ALA A 404 -29.09 -2.79 -6.67
C ALA A 404 -30.62 -2.86 -6.83
N GLN A 405 -31.36 -3.13 -5.75
CA GLN A 405 -32.83 -3.24 -5.75
C GLN A 405 -33.55 -1.89 -5.63
N GLU A 406 -32.92 -0.90 -4.97
CA GLU A 406 -33.40 0.48 -4.95
C GLU A 406 -33.34 1.06 -6.39
N GLY A 407 -34.51 1.18 -7.03
CA GLY A 407 -34.65 1.87 -8.32
C GLY A 407 -34.30 3.37 -8.21
N PRO A 408 -34.24 4.12 -9.32
CA PRO A 408 -33.98 5.55 -9.26
C PRO A 408 -35.09 6.25 -8.44
N HIS A 409 -34.73 6.81 -7.30
CA HIS A 409 -35.65 7.58 -6.45
C HIS A 409 -35.93 8.96 -7.05
N ASP A 410 -37.21 9.34 -7.11
CA ASP A 410 -37.67 10.71 -7.39
C ASP A 410 -37.50 11.57 -6.12
N PRO A 411 -36.80 12.72 -6.17
CA PRO A 411 -36.57 13.60 -5.02
C PRO A 411 -37.83 14.11 -4.29
N ALA A 412 -39.02 13.98 -4.88
CA ALA A 412 -40.25 14.59 -4.35
C ALA A 412 -40.92 13.83 -3.18
N GLU A 413 -40.67 12.53 -2.99
CA GLU A 413 -41.40 11.74 -1.98
C GLU A 413 -40.85 11.88 -0.55
N HIS A 414 -39.69 12.52 -0.35
CA HIS A 414 -39.01 12.54 0.95
C HIS A 414 -39.56 13.54 1.99
N ARG A 415 -40.60 14.32 1.66
CA ARG A 415 -41.23 15.23 2.66
C ARG A 415 -42.07 14.51 3.71
N ALA A 416 -42.29 13.20 3.60
CA ALA A 416 -43.16 12.45 4.52
C ALA A 416 -42.44 11.55 5.55
N ILE A 417 -41.13 11.31 5.43
CA ILE A 417 -40.42 10.29 6.25
C ILE A 417 -39.48 10.88 7.31
N THR A 418 -39.25 12.20 7.30
CA THR A 418 -38.36 12.89 8.25
C THR A 418 -39.11 13.65 9.35
N ARG A 419 -39.94 12.93 10.12
CA ARG A 419 -40.37 13.38 11.45
C ARG A 419 -39.99 12.35 12.52
N PRO A 420 -39.22 12.73 13.56
CA PRO A 420 -38.90 11.82 14.65
C PRO A 420 -40.18 11.56 15.46
N GLY A 421 -40.70 10.33 15.38
CA GLY A 421 -41.89 9.91 16.12
C GLY A 421 -42.74 8.79 15.51
N ALA A 422 -42.49 8.32 14.28
CA ALA A 422 -43.29 7.27 13.64
C ALA A 422 -42.52 5.94 13.46
N PRO A 423 -43.19 4.77 13.49
CA PRO A 423 -42.60 3.44 13.78
C PRO A 423 -41.85 2.79 12.59
N GLY A 424 -41.07 3.55 11.83
CA GLY A 424 -40.32 3.07 10.65
C GLY A 424 -39.01 2.34 10.96
N THR A 425 -38.36 2.62 12.09
CA THR A 425 -37.08 1.99 12.49
C THR A 425 -37.22 0.52 12.95
N ARG A 426 -38.44 -0.01 13.10
CA ARG A 426 -38.66 -1.43 13.43
C ARG A 426 -38.53 -2.38 12.22
N CYS A 427 -38.57 -1.87 10.99
CA CYS A 427 -38.65 -2.74 9.80
C CYS A 427 -37.30 -3.38 9.45
N TYR A 428 -36.18 -2.68 9.66
CA TYR A 428 -34.84 -3.19 9.34
C TYR A 428 -34.37 -4.28 10.32
N ARG A 429 -34.72 -4.15 11.61
CA ARG A 429 -34.32 -5.13 12.67
C ARG A 429 -35.03 -6.48 12.54
N ARG A 430 -36.26 -6.52 11.99
CA ARG A 430 -37.04 -7.76 11.83
C ARG A 430 -36.63 -8.61 10.62
N ARG A 431 -36.24 -7.99 9.49
CA ARG A 431 -35.80 -8.74 8.30
C ARG A 431 -34.44 -9.43 8.48
N TYR A 432 -33.54 -8.82 9.24
CA TYR A 432 -32.22 -9.40 9.53
C TYR A 432 -32.30 -10.63 10.47
N LEU A 433 -33.14 -10.58 11.51
CA LEU A 433 -33.29 -11.69 12.47
C LEU A 433 -34.17 -12.83 11.94
N ALA A 434 -35.15 -12.56 11.08
CA ALA A 434 -36.05 -13.60 10.56
C ALA A 434 -35.37 -14.59 9.59
N ARG A 435 -34.28 -14.21 8.91
CA ARG A 435 -33.59 -15.10 7.96
C ARG A 435 -32.55 -16.05 8.59
N ARG A 436 -32.07 -15.78 9.81
CA ARG A 436 -31.10 -16.66 10.50
C ARG A 436 -31.76 -17.83 11.25
N ALA A 437 -33.06 -17.76 11.53
CA ALA A 437 -33.81 -18.82 12.22
C ALA A 437 -34.26 -19.99 11.31
N GLY A 438 -33.99 -19.94 10.00
CA GLY A 438 -34.58 -20.83 9.01
C GLY A 438 -33.66 -21.88 8.38
N ARG A 439 -32.60 -22.35 9.06
CA ARG A 439 -31.81 -23.51 8.59
C ARG A 439 -31.29 -24.36 9.75
N THR A 440 -32.15 -25.22 10.29
CA THR A 440 -31.74 -26.46 10.94
C THR A 440 -32.63 -27.61 10.44
N ARG A 441 -31.97 -28.71 10.03
CA ARG A 441 -32.49 -29.99 9.50
C ARG A 441 -32.99 -29.93 8.04
N ALA A 442 -32.69 -30.88 7.13
CA ALA A 442 -32.32 -32.29 7.29
C ALA A 442 -31.34 -32.78 6.20
N ALA A 443 -30.62 -33.85 6.54
CA ALA A 443 -29.79 -34.66 5.66
C ALA A 443 -30.63 -35.55 4.73
N GLY A 444 -30.07 -35.93 3.59
CA GLY A 444 -30.62 -36.94 2.69
C GLY A 444 -29.69 -37.20 1.51
N ALA A 445 -29.09 -38.39 1.50
CA ALA A 445 -28.08 -38.85 0.55
C ALA A 445 -28.57 -38.93 -0.91
N HIS A 446 -27.66 -38.75 -1.86
CA HIS A 446 -27.67 -39.55 -3.09
C HIS A 446 -26.27 -39.62 -3.73
N THR A 447 -25.79 -40.86 -3.79
CA THR A 447 -24.65 -41.39 -4.56
C THR A 447 -24.94 -41.39 -6.06
N GLY A 448 -23.92 -41.14 -6.89
CA GLY A 448 -24.02 -41.24 -8.35
C GLY A 448 -22.68 -41.16 -9.04
N ASP A 449 -21.98 -42.30 -9.06
CA ASP A 449 -20.77 -42.61 -9.81
C ASP A 449 -20.99 -42.54 -11.34
N ARG A 450 -20.08 -41.90 -12.10
CA ARG A 450 -19.74 -42.30 -13.48
C ARG A 450 -18.29 -41.98 -13.81
N ARG A 451 -17.48 -43.03 -13.76
CA ARG A 451 -16.21 -43.19 -14.50
C ARG A 451 -16.44 -43.17 -16.02
N GLY A 452 -15.49 -42.58 -16.75
CA GLY A 452 -15.30 -42.73 -18.19
C GLY A 452 -13.83 -42.49 -18.53
N ALA A 453 -13.18 -43.49 -19.13
CA ALA A 453 -11.74 -43.65 -19.19
C ALA A 453 -11.22 -43.58 -20.66
N ILE A 454 -10.00 -43.07 -20.82
CA ILE A 454 -8.91 -43.44 -21.77
C ILE A 454 -9.08 -43.14 -23.28
N HIS A 455 -8.16 -42.32 -23.83
CA HIS A 455 -7.22 -42.78 -24.87
C HIS A 455 -5.92 -41.94 -24.93
N ARG A 456 -4.80 -42.66 -25.15
CA ARG A 456 -3.41 -42.19 -25.24
C ARG A 456 -2.99 -41.81 -26.67
N GLY A 457 -1.95 -40.97 -26.75
CA GLY A 457 -1.01 -40.80 -27.87
C GLY A 457 -0.64 -39.32 -28.00
N GLY A 458 0.60 -38.84 -28.11
CA GLY A 458 1.95 -39.39 -28.24
C GLY A 458 2.84 -38.20 -28.64
N ASN A 459 4.02 -38.09 -28.04
CA ASN A 459 5.14 -37.16 -28.26
C ASN A 459 5.08 -36.11 -29.40
N HIS A 460 5.47 -34.86 -29.09
CA HIS A 460 6.56 -34.16 -29.77
C HIS A 460 7.10 -32.94 -28.99
N ALA A 461 8.36 -32.64 -29.27
CA ALA A 461 9.29 -31.84 -28.49
C ALA A 461 9.21 -30.32 -28.71
N HIS A 462 9.78 -29.61 -27.74
CA HIS A 462 10.06 -28.17 -27.60
C HIS A 462 10.58 -27.43 -28.87
N PRO A 463 10.38 -26.09 -28.97
CA PRO A 463 11.21 -25.13 -28.23
C PRO A 463 10.50 -23.94 -27.57
N ARG A 464 11.05 -23.56 -26.41
CA ARG A 464 10.72 -22.38 -25.61
C ARG A 464 11.22 -21.12 -26.30
N ARG A 465 10.40 -20.06 -26.34
CA ARG A 465 10.87 -18.67 -26.54
C ARG A 465 10.64 -17.88 -25.26
N SER A 466 11.75 -17.36 -24.73
CA SER A 466 11.87 -16.51 -23.56
C SER A 466 11.46 -15.07 -23.90
N CYS A 467 10.69 -14.48 -22.98
CA CYS A 467 10.31 -13.07 -22.97
C CYS A 467 11.41 -12.27 -22.22
N ASP A 468 12.07 -11.35 -22.91
CA ASP A 468 12.95 -10.34 -22.33
C ASP A 468 12.16 -9.10 -21.93
N ARG A 469 12.24 -8.65 -20.66
CA ARG A 469 12.55 -7.26 -20.27
C ARG A 469 12.45 -6.97 -18.76
N CYS A 470 13.36 -6.06 -18.35
CA CYS A 470 13.36 -5.15 -17.21
C CYS A 470 13.86 -5.65 -15.84
N CYS A 471 15.12 -5.34 -15.53
CA CYS A 471 15.59 -5.08 -14.16
C CYS A 471 16.64 -3.95 -14.16
N SER A 472 16.44 -2.96 -13.29
CA SER A 472 17.26 -1.76 -13.09
C SER A 472 18.35 -1.99 -12.04
N THR A 473 19.55 -1.46 -12.32
CA THR A 473 20.80 -1.61 -11.57
C THR A 473 20.95 -0.58 -10.45
N SER A 474 21.49 -0.99 -9.29
CA SER A 474 22.04 -0.08 -8.27
C SER A 474 23.54 -0.35 -8.09
N LEU A 475 24.38 0.61 -8.47
CA LEU A 475 25.83 0.64 -8.26
C LEU A 475 26.15 1.54 -7.05
N PHE A 476 27.08 1.11 -6.18
CA PHE A 476 27.71 1.95 -5.16
C PHE A 476 29.23 1.93 -5.38
N ASP A 477 29.84 3.12 -5.46
CA ASP A 477 31.28 3.35 -5.60
C ASP A 477 32.02 3.19 -4.26
N VAL A 478 33.17 2.50 -4.27
CA VAL A 478 34.21 2.60 -3.24
C VAL A 478 35.54 2.86 -3.93
N ALA A 479 35.94 4.13 -4.04
CA ALA A 479 37.28 4.52 -4.47
C ALA A 479 38.21 4.64 -3.25
N ARG A 480 39.34 3.91 -3.23
CA ARG A 480 40.48 4.19 -2.34
C ARG A 480 41.67 4.68 -3.16
N HIS A 481 42.23 5.81 -2.74
CA HIS A 481 43.52 6.34 -3.18
C HIS A 481 44.66 5.34 -2.91
N THR A 482 45.43 5.02 -3.94
CA THR A 482 46.74 4.37 -3.80
C THR A 482 47.81 5.44 -3.60
N GLY A 483 48.33 5.56 -2.38
CA GLY A 483 49.62 6.15 -2.07
C GLY A 483 50.58 5.05 -1.69
N ALA A 484 51.70 4.96 -2.40
CA ALA A 484 52.74 3.95 -2.24
C ALA A 484 53.39 3.98 -0.84
N GLY A 485 53.73 2.81 -0.30
CA GLY A 485 54.49 2.66 0.93
C GLY A 485 54.52 1.22 1.43
N ALA A 486 55.54 0.47 1.04
CA ALA A 486 55.78 -0.90 1.48
C ALA A 486 56.05 -1.01 2.98
N ARG A 487 55.52 -2.05 3.64
CA ARG A 487 56.18 -2.85 4.70
C ARG A 487 55.38 -4.11 5.02
N ARG A 488 56.04 -5.27 4.98
CA ARG A 488 55.55 -6.56 5.50
C ARG A 488 55.55 -6.52 7.03
N ILE A 489 54.47 -6.97 7.67
CA ILE A 489 54.48 -7.56 9.02
C ILE A 489 53.42 -8.66 9.05
N GLY A 490 53.81 -9.88 9.44
CA GLY A 490 52.93 -11.03 9.63
C GLY A 490 52.32 -11.09 11.05
N GLY A 491 51.23 -11.86 11.21
CA GLY A 491 50.58 -12.13 12.50
C GLY A 491 49.04 -12.19 12.39
N PRO A 492 48.34 -12.93 13.26
CA PRO A 492 47.09 -13.64 12.95
C PRO A 492 45.85 -12.75 12.85
N ILE A 493 44.89 -13.18 12.02
CA ILE A 493 43.60 -12.51 11.78
C ILE A 493 42.71 -12.69 13.02
N GLY A 494 42.67 -11.67 13.87
CA GLY A 494 41.63 -11.45 14.87
C GLY A 494 40.53 -10.54 14.33
N SER A 495 39.28 -10.89 14.61
CA SER A 495 38.07 -10.17 14.23
C SER A 495 38.10 -8.70 14.68
N THR A 496 38.10 -7.74 13.76
CA THR A 496 37.91 -6.32 14.08
C THR A 496 36.77 -5.71 13.28
N THR A 497 35.74 -5.30 14.01
CA THR A 497 34.55 -4.55 13.60
C THR A 497 34.94 -3.15 13.08
N PHE A 498 34.56 -2.77 11.86
CA PHE A 498 34.77 -1.40 11.36
C PHE A 498 33.57 -0.49 11.67
N ARG A 499 33.82 0.56 12.45
CA ARG A 499 32.89 1.62 12.84
C ARG A 499 33.13 2.84 11.93
N ALA A 500 32.13 3.30 11.19
CA ALA A 500 32.23 4.54 10.40
C ALA A 500 31.76 5.75 11.23
N GLN A 501 32.65 6.71 11.48
CA GLN A 501 32.32 8.04 12.01
C GLN A 501 32.01 9.00 10.86
N ILE A 502 30.85 9.66 10.92
CA ILE A 502 30.48 10.78 10.05
C ILE A 502 30.62 12.07 10.86
N ARG A 503 31.45 13.03 10.41
CA ARG A 503 31.45 14.41 10.90
C ARG A 503 30.57 15.29 10.01
N PRO A 504 29.72 16.17 10.56
CA PRO A 504 28.98 17.17 9.78
C PRO A 504 29.80 18.46 9.63
N CYS A 505 29.74 19.11 8.47
CA CYS A 505 30.27 20.46 8.28
C CYS A 505 29.11 21.45 8.10
N HIS A 506 29.10 22.48 8.94
CA HIS A 506 28.16 23.60 8.93
C HIS A 506 28.39 24.54 7.75
N ALA A 507 27.32 25.00 7.08
CA ALA A 507 27.35 26.19 6.22
C ALA A 507 26.67 27.35 6.96
N GLY A 508 27.46 28.34 7.36
CA GLY A 508 26.98 29.59 7.95
C GLY A 508 26.66 30.62 6.85
N HIS A 509 25.47 31.22 6.96
CA HIS A 509 25.09 32.43 6.23
C HIS A 509 25.93 33.64 6.66
N ARG A 510 26.49 34.40 5.71
CA ARG A 510 26.67 35.85 5.85
C ARG A 510 26.41 36.61 4.54
N ARG A 511 25.71 37.74 4.76
CA ARG A 511 25.17 38.83 3.94
C ARG A 511 26.08 39.44 2.85
N GLY A 512 25.44 40.08 1.85
CA GLY A 512 25.84 41.41 1.37
C GLY A 512 25.81 41.68 -0.15
N ARG A 513 24.83 42.48 -0.60
CA ARG A 513 24.81 43.57 -1.63
C ARG A 513 25.74 43.51 -2.87
N GLN A 514 25.15 43.52 -4.07
CA GLN A 514 25.04 44.68 -5.02
C GLN A 514 26.39 45.18 -5.56
N ASP A 515 26.65 44.99 -6.87
CA ASP A 515 26.80 46.09 -7.84
C ASP A 515 27.05 45.63 -9.29
N HIS A 516 26.65 46.50 -10.21
CA HIS A 516 26.71 46.42 -11.67
C HIS A 516 28.11 46.16 -12.25
N LEU A 517 28.18 45.61 -13.47
CA LEU A 517 28.87 46.27 -14.61
C LEU A 517 28.68 45.53 -15.96
N ARG A 518 28.56 46.36 -17.00
CA ARG A 518 28.47 46.04 -18.43
C ARG A 518 29.85 45.69 -19.01
N GLY A 519 29.84 45.01 -20.16
CA GLY A 519 30.62 45.48 -21.33
C GLY A 519 31.86 44.67 -21.74
N ALA A 520 31.73 44.05 -22.92
CA ALA A 520 32.69 43.99 -24.04
C ALA A 520 34.14 43.51 -23.83
N GLY A 521 34.59 42.64 -24.74
CA GLY A 521 36.02 42.55 -25.08
C GLY A 521 36.45 41.22 -25.68
N ARG A 522 36.87 41.25 -26.93
CA ARG A 522 37.42 40.14 -27.74
C ARG A 522 38.79 39.69 -27.21
N GLY A 523 39.17 38.43 -27.48
CA GLY A 523 40.59 38.05 -27.56
C GLY A 523 40.94 36.60 -27.17
N ALA A 524 41.19 35.79 -28.19
CA ALA A 524 42.19 34.72 -28.29
C ALA A 524 42.32 33.63 -27.19
N GLY A 525 42.01 32.39 -27.61
CA GLY A 525 42.88 31.21 -27.45
C GLY A 525 43.09 30.67 -26.04
N ASP A 526 42.29 29.68 -25.65
CA ASP A 526 42.78 28.61 -24.78
C ASP A 526 41.90 27.36 -24.93
N ASP A 527 42.53 26.24 -25.30
CA ASP A 527 41.94 24.90 -25.40
C ASP A 527 41.50 24.46 -24.00
N ARG A 528 40.24 24.69 -23.66
CA ARG A 528 39.63 24.16 -22.43
C ARG A 528 38.75 22.96 -22.73
N HIS A 529 39.34 21.77 -22.60
CA HIS A 529 38.60 20.54 -22.38
C HIS A 529 37.63 20.73 -21.19
N LEU A 530 36.33 20.81 -21.49
CA LEU A 530 35.30 20.72 -20.46
C LEU A 530 35.31 19.32 -19.83
N PRO A 531 35.23 19.21 -18.49
CA PRO A 531 35.12 17.91 -17.83
C PRO A 531 33.77 17.27 -18.18
N VAL A 532 33.84 16.16 -18.92
CA VAL A 532 32.68 15.31 -19.24
C VAL A 532 32.13 14.77 -17.93
N ARG A 533 30.91 15.20 -17.57
CA ARG A 533 30.12 14.62 -16.48
C ARG A 533 29.86 13.14 -16.79
N ARG A 534 30.44 12.24 -16.00
CA ARG A 534 30.10 10.81 -16.00
C ARG A 534 28.65 10.64 -15.53
N ARG A 535 27.74 10.31 -16.46
CA ARG A 535 26.38 9.84 -16.17
C ARG A 535 26.28 8.39 -16.62
N LEU A 536 25.86 7.52 -15.72
CA LEU A 536 25.30 6.20 -16.03
C LEU A 536 23.76 6.34 -16.00
N VAL A 537 23.08 5.91 -17.07
CA VAL A 537 21.63 5.69 -17.11
C VAL A 537 21.37 4.38 -17.87
N PRO A 538 20.50 3.47 -17.40
CA PRO A 538 20.08 2.29 -18.19
C PRO A 538 18.98 2.65 -19.20
N SER A 539 19.26 2.30 -20.45
CA SER A 539 18.37 1.89 -21.56
C SER A 539 17.13 2.72 -21.97
N ALA A 540 17.20 3.12 -23.26
CA ALA A 540 16.14 3.51 -24.20
C ALA A 540 15.86 5.02 -24.39
N VAL A 541 16.87 5.79 -24.81
CA VAL A 541 16.64 7.08 -25.48
C VAL A 541 16.19 6.79 -26.92
N ARG A 542 14.89 6.95 -27.20
CA ARG A 542 14.43 7.19 -28.58
C ARG A 542 14.95 8.56 -29.01
N PRO A 543 15.47 8.73 -30.24
CA PRO A 543 16.05 10.00 -30.64
C PRO A 543 14.94 11.06 -30.73
N HIS A 544 14.94 12.00 -29.78
CA HIS A 544 14.24 13.27 -29.97
C HIS A 544 14.95 14.00 -31.13
N HIS A 545 14.36 13.94 -32.32
CA HIS A 545 14.71 14.82 -33.42
C HIS A 545 14.42 16.27 -33.00
N ARG A 546 15.45 16.98 -32.52
CA ARG A 546 15.70 18.42 -32.69
C ARG A 546 16.93 18.80 -31.87
N LEU A 547 17.86 19.53 -32.51
CA LEU A 547 19.20 19.95 -32.05
C LEU A 547 20.34 19.04 -32.48
N ARG A 548 20.54 18.89 -33.79
CA ARG A 548 21.91 18.74 -34.34
C ARG A 548 22.24 20.02 -35.09
N ALA A 549 23.03 20.89 -34.47
CA ALA A 549 23.79 21.89 -35.22
C ALA A 549 24.80 21.13 -36.10
N ALA A 550 24.92 21.52 -37.37
CA ALA A 550 25.86 20.92 -38.31
C ALA A 550 27.30 21.09 -37.77
N GLY A 551 28.05 19.99 -37.66
CA GLY A 551 29.46 19.99 -37.21
C GLY A 551 29.76 19.25 -35.90
N HIS A 552 28.77 18.74 -35.17
CA HIS A 552 29.02 18.00 -33.91
C HIS A 552 29.04 16.48 -34.11
N ARG A 553 30.14 15.83 -33.67
CA ARG A 553 30.28 14.38 -33.53
C ARG A 553 30.11 14.00 -32.06
N LEU A 554 29.15 13.12 -31.76
CA LEU A 554 29.02 12.48 -30.46
C LEU A 554 29.73 11.12 -30.54
N MET A 555 30.59 10.82 -29.56
CA MET A 555 31.26 9.53 -29.41
C MET A 555 31.11 9.07 -27.97
N GLU A 556 30.76 7.80 -27.78
CA GLU A 556 30.77 7.13 -26.48
C GLU A 556 32.03 6.26 -26.39
N THR A 557 32.75 6.38 -25.27
CA THR A 557 33.98 5.62 -24.99
C THR A 557 33.87 5.00 -23.61
N TRP A 558 34.13 3.69 -23.51
CA TRP A 558 34.13 2.95 -22.25
C TRP A 558 35.53 2.99 -21.63
N HIS A 559 35.62 3.32 -20.34
CA HIS A 559 36.88 3.40 -19.61
C HIS A 559 36.81 2.54 -18.34
N PRO A 560 37.82 1.70 -18.05
CA PRO A 560 37.85 0.93 -16.80
C PRO A 560 37.85 1.86 -15.59
N LEU A 561 37.14 1.44 -14.54
CA LEU A 561 37.13 2.04 -13.21
C LEU A 561 38.23 1.45 -12.30
N GLY A 562 38.75 0.26 -12.62
CA GLY A 562 39.74 -0.45 -11.83
C GLY A 562 39.14 -1.66 -11.12
N VAL A 563 39.18 -1.70 -9.77
CA VAL A 563 38.59 -2.79 -8.99
C VAL A 563 37.16 -2.44 -8.59
N VAL A 564 36.20 -3.30 -8.94
CA VAL A 564 34.77 -3.16 -8.68
C VAL A 564 34.30 -4.23 -7.70
N GLY A 565 33.62 -3.81 -6.64
CA GLY A 565 32.97 -4.71 -5.69
C GLY A 565 31.55 -5.06 -6.10
N VAL A 566 31.18 -6.34 -6.05
CA VAL A 566 29.82 -6.82 -6.27
C VAL A 566 29.35 -7.53 -5.01
N ILE A 567 28.19 -7.15 -4.46
CA ILE A 567 27.61 -7.77 -3.26
C ILE A 567 26.22 -8.27 -3.61
N THR A 568 25.96 -9.56 -3.42
CA THR A 568 24.67 -10.18 -3.81
C THR A 568 23.89 -10.69 -2.61
N ALA A 569 22.56 -10.50 -2.63
CA ALA A 569 21.63 -11.07 -1.66
C ALA A 569 21.22 -12.51 -2.05
N PHE A 570 20.52 -13.21 -1.15
CA PHE A 570 20.17 -14.64 -1.30
C PHE A 570 19.05 -14.92 -2.32
N ASN A 571 18.19 -13.95 -2.62
CA ASN A 571 17.00 -14.12 -3.46
C ASN A 571 17.30 -14.09 -4.97
N PHE A 572 18.38 -13.42 -5.38
CA PHE A 572 18.89 -13.41 -6.77
C PHE A 572 20.42 -13.50 -6.81
N PRO A 573 21.01 -14.57 -6.28
CA PRO A 573 22.43 -14.60 -5.94
C PRO A 573 23.35 -14.57 -7.18
N VAL A 574 22.88 -15.12 -8.31
CA VAL A 574 23.64 -15.15 -9.57
C VAL A 574 23.31 -13.98 -10.49
N ALA A 575 22.04 -13.55 -10.56
CA ALA A 575 21.61 -12.56 -11.55
C ALA A 575 22.26 -11.18 -11.33
N VAL A 576 22.27 -10.70 -10.08
CA VAL A 576 22.90 -9.42 -9.71
C VAL A 576 24.40 -9.44 -9.97
N TRP A 577 25.04 -10.59 -9.76
CA TRP A 577 26.45 -10.76 -10.09
C TRP A 577 26.68 -10.76 -11.60
N ALA A 578 25.94 -11.56 -12.36
CA ALA A 578 26.16 -11.74 -13.80
C ALA A 578 26.03 -10.42 -14.57
N TRP A 579 25.00 -9.61 -14.29
CA TRP A 579 24.76 -8.34 -14.98
C TRP A 579 25.90 -7.33 -14.77
N ASN A 580 26.44 -7.25 -13.56
CA ASN A 580 27.47 -6.27 -13.23
C ASN A 580 28.87 -6.77 -13.60
N THR A 581 29.16 -8.04 -13.32
CA THR A 581 30.46 -8.66 -13.59
C THR A 581 30.76 -8.70 -15.09
N ALA A 582 29.77 -9.03 -15.94
CA ALA A 582 29.99 -9.06 -17.39
C ALA A 582 30.39 -7.69 -17.94
N VAL A 583 29.69 -6.62 -17.53
CA VAL A 583 29.98 -5.24 -17.96
C VAL A 583 31.36 -4.81 -17.47
N ALA A 584 31.66 -5.04 -16.18
CA ALA A 584 32.95 -4.71 -15.59
C ALA A 584 34.10 -5.42 -16.32
N LEU A 585 33.97 -6.71 -16.61
CA LEU A 585 34.99 -7.47 -17.35
C LEU A 585 35.20 -6.94 -18.78
N VAL A 586 34.13 -6.59 -19.50
CA VAL A 586 34.23 -5.98 -20.84
C VAL A 586 34.92 -4.62 -20.79
N CYS A 587 34.69 -3.83 -19.74
CA CYS A 587 35.37 -2.55 -19.53
C CYS A 587 36.84 -2.68 -19.10
N GLY A 588 37.31 -3.90 -18.78
CA GLY A 588 38.68 -4.18 -18.34
C GLY A 588 38.88 -4.16 -16.82
N ASP A 589 37.80 -4.16 -16.04
CA ASP A 589 37.86 -4.07 -14.58
C ASP A 589 38.22 -5.40 -13.91
N ALA A 590 38.70 -5.31 -12.66
CA ALA A 590 38.78 -6.43 -11.73
C ALA A 590 37.52 -6.48 -10.88
N VAL A 591 36.95 -7.67 -10.65
CA VAL A 591 35.71 -7.82 -9.90
C VAL A 591 35.97 -8.60 -8.61
N VAL A 592 35.60 -8.02 -7.47
CA VAL A 592 35.60 -8.69 -6.16
C VAL A 592 34.16 -8.98 -5.78
N TRP A 593 33.80 -10.25 -5.69
CA TRP A 593 32.44 -10.65 -5.35
C TRP A 593 32.32 -11.10 -3.89
N LYS A 594 31.42 -10.46 -3.14
CA LYS A 594 30.91 -10.95 -1.85
C LYS A 594 29.52 -11.58 -2.05
N PRO A 595 29.41 -12.92 -2.11
CA PRO A 595 28.11 -13.59 -2.19
C PRO A 595 27.36 -13.56 -0.85
N SER A 596 26.08 -13.94 -0.89
CA SER A 596 25.30 -14.17 0.33
C SER A 596 25.78 -15.43 1.04
N GLU A 597 25.87 -15.38 2.36
CA GLU A 597 26.21 -16.52 3.23
C GLU A 597 25.15 -17.63 3.19
N LEU A 598 23.92 -17.33 2.76
CA LEU A 598 22.83 -18.30 2.61
C LEU A 598 22.91 -19.11 1.31
N THR A 599 23.65 -18.61 0.31
CA THR A 599 23.76 -19.26 -1.01
C THR A 599 25.21 -19.30 -1.50
N PRO A 600 26.17 -19.84 -0.74
CA PRO A 600 27.60 -19.79 -1.09
C PRO A 600 27.95 -20.68 -2.30
N VAL A 601 27.22 -21.78 -2.50
CA VAL A 601 27.47 -22.76 -3.57
C VAL A 601 27.29 -22.15 -4.96
N THR A 602 26.36 -21.20 -5.13
CA THR A 602 26.16 -20.53 -6.42
C THR A 602 27.39 -19.72 -6.83
N ALA A 603 28.13 -19.18 -5.85
CA ALA A 603 29.36 -18.46 -6.14
C ALA A 603 30.47 -19.35 -6.65
N LEU A 604 30.63 -20.52 -6.04
CA LEU A 604 31.58 -21.55 -6.48
C LEU A 604 31.25 -22.04 -7.89
N ALA A 605 29.97 -22.29 -8.18
CA ALA A 605 29.53 -22.72 -9.51
C ALA A 605 29.80 -21.65 -10.58
N CYS A 606 29.47 -20.39 -10.31
CA CYS A 606 29.73 -19.27 -11.21
C CYS A 606 31.22 -19.04 -11.46
N GLN A 607 32.06 -19.16 -10.41
CA GLN A 607 33.51 -19.08 -10.55
C GLN A 607 34.05 -20.19 -11.47
N ALA A 608 33.56 -21.43 -11.29
CA ALA A 608 33.96 -22.55 -12.14
C ALA A 608 33.56 -22.34 -13.61
N LEU A 609 32.36 -21.80 -13.86
CA LEU A 609 31.89 -21.49 -15.21
C LEU A 609 32.73 -20.39 -15.89
N ILE A 610 33.09 -19.34 -15.15
CA ILE A 610 33.98 -18.30 -15.69
C ILE A 610 35.37 -18.86 -15.98
N ALA A 611 35.93 -19.68 -15.10
CA ALA A 611 37.23 -20.30 -15.33
C ALA A 611 37.23 -21.18 -16.59
N GLN A 612 36.17 -21.96 -16.79
CA GLN A 612 35.99 -22.76 -18.00
C GLN A 612 35.86 -21.89 -19.26
N ALA A 613 35.06 -20.82 -19.21
CA ALA A 613 34.89 -19.90 -20.32
C ALA A 613 36.19 -19.18 -20.67
N ALA A 614 36.97 -18.74 -19.67
CA ALA A 614 38.27 -18.11 -19.85
C ALA A 614 39.27 -19.07 -20.52
N ALA A 615 39.33 -20.32 -20.05
CA ALA A 615 40.18 -21.34 -20.66
C ALA A 615 39.82 -21.61 -22.12
N ALA A 616 38.52 -21.68 -22.45
CA ALA A 616 38.04 -21.95 -23.81
C ALA A 616 38.44 -20.87 -24.82
N VAL A 617 38.63 -19.62 -24.38
CA VAL A 617 39.01 -18.49 -25.25
C VAL A 617 40.48 -18.09 -25.12
N GLY A 618 41.27 -18.83 -24.35
CA GLY A 618 42.68 -18.50 -24.09
C GLY A 618 42.87 -17.22 -23.27
N ALA A 619 41.86 -16.80 -22.50
CA ALA A 619 41.99 -15.65 -21.61
C ALA A 619 42.95 -15.99 -20.45
N PRO A 620 43.80 -15.05 -20.02
CA PRO A 620 44.77 -15.30 -18.96
C PRO A 620 44.06 -15.69 -17.66
N PRO A 621 44.50 -16.76 -16.97
CA PRO A 621 44.01 -17.08 -15.64
C PRO A 621 44.43 -15.96 -14.68
N ARG A 622 43.46 -15.38 -13.97
CA ARG A 622 43.73 -14.40 -12.90
C ARG A 622 44.00 -15.10 -11.58
#